data_AF-A0A553SS60-F1
#
_entry.id   AF-A0A553SS60-F1
#
_cell.length_a   1.000
_cell.length_b   1.000
_cell.length_c   1.000
_cell.angle_alpha   90.00
_cell.angle_beta   90.00
_cell.angle_gamma   90.00
#
_symmetry.space_group_name_H-M   'P 1'
#
loop_
_entity.id
_entity.type
_entity.pdbx_description
1 polymer ?
#
loop_
_entity_poly.entity_id
_entity_poly.type
_entity_poly.pdbx_seq_one_letter_code
_entity_poly.pdbx_strand_id
1 'polypeptide(L)' 'MKIQMVLILGFFFMLLYGVYAGGYSTALIFKYSFMIGMLFWLVDLFIEMYLYLIKKNAQKED' A
#
# COMPACT_ATOMS: atom_id res chain seq x y z
N MET A 1 13.36 -5.55 -4.68
CA MET A 1 12.33 -6.27 -5.48
C MET A 1 11.08 -6.66 -4.67
N LYS A 2 11.16 -7.06 -3.38
CA LYS A 2 9.97 -7.47 -2.59
C LYS A 2 8.96 -6.35 -2.25
N ILE A 3 9.42 -5.12 -2.02
CA ILE A 3 8.58 -3.95 -1.66
C ILE A 3 7.62 -3.57 -2.79
N GLN A 4 8.05 -3.67 -4.05
CA GLN A 4 7.23 -3.35 -5.22
C GLN A 4 5.94 -4.19 -5.32
N MET A 5 5.93 -5.41 -4.77
CA MET A 5 4.72 -6.24 -4.78
C MET A 5 3.61 -5.67 -3.89
N VAL A 6 3.95 -5.07 -2.75
CA VAL A 6 2.98 -4.48 -1.81
C VAL A 6 2.36 -3.23 -2.43
N LEU A 7 3.18 -2.40 -3.08
CA LEU A 7 2.76 -1.22 -3.83
C LEU A 7 1.78 -1.56 -4.97
N ILE A 8 2.13 -2.58 -5.77
CA ILE A 8 1.28 -3.08 -6.86
C ILE A 8 -0.03 -3.65 -6.31
N LEU A 9 0.01 -4.41 -5.21
CA LEU A 9 -1.19 -4.97 -4.60
C LEU A 9 -2.13 -3.87 -4.09
N GLY A 10 -1.59 -2.83 -3.43
CA GLY A 10 -2.37 -1.66 -3.02
C GLY A 10 -3.04 -0.94 -4.21
N PHE A 11 -2.33 -0.83 -5.34
CA PHE A 11 -2.87 -0.24 -6.57
C PHE A 11 -4.04 -1.07 -7.15
N PHE A 12 -3.94 -2.40 -7.17
CA PHE A 12 -5.04 -3.27 -7.61
C PHE A 12 -6.32 -3.08 -6.77
N PHE A 13 -6.18 -2.92 -5.45
CA PHE A 13 -7.31 -2.63 -4.56
C PHE A 13 -7.94 -1.25 -4.84
N MET A 14 -7.15 -0.28 -5.29
CA MET A 14 -7.62 1.02 -5.73
C MET A 14 -8.44 0.93 -7.03
N LEU A 15 -8.00 0.10 -7.99
CA LEU A 15 -8.77 -0.17 -9.21
C LEU A 15 -10.11 -0.86 -8.89
N LEU A 16 -10.11 -1.80 -7.94
CA LEU A 16 -11.33 -2.46 -7.46
C LEU A 16 -12.31 -1.44 -6.85
N TYR A 17 -11.82 -0.41 -6.16
CA TYR A 17 -12.68 0.66 -5.65
C TYR A 17 -13.31 1.48 -6.78
N GLY A 18 -12.61 1.63 -7.91
CA GLY A 18 -13.16 2.26 -9.12
C GLY A 18 -14.43 1.58 -9.61
N VAL A 19 -14.57 0.26 -9.43
CA VAL A 19 -15.81 -0.49 -9.75
C VAL A 19 -16.99 -0.04 -8.88
N TYR A 20 -16.74 0.20 -7.59
CA TYR A 20 -17.74 0.74 -6.67
C TYR A 20 -18.06 2.21 -6.95
N ALA A 21 -17.03 3.05 -7.11
CA ALA A 21 -17.18 4.48 -7.37
C ALA A 21 -17.88 4.75 -8.72
N GLY A 22 -17.64 3.91 -9.72
CA GLY A 22 -18.32 3.97 -11.03
C GLY A 22 -19.75 3.42 -11.02
N GLY A 23 -20.25 2.90 -9.89
CA GLY A 23 -21.60 2.37 -9.78
C GLY A 23 -21.83 1.02 -10.45
N TYR A 24 -20.77 0.33 -10.89
CA TYR A 24 -20.86 -0.98 -11.55
C TYR A 24 -21.27 -2.10 -10.57
N SER A 25 -20.89 -2.00 -9.29
CA SER A 25 -21.25 -2.98 -8.27
C SER A 25 -21.35 -2.36 -6.88
N THR A 26 -22.36 -2.76 -6.11
CA THR A 26 -22.59 -2.36 -4.72
C THR A 26 -22.08 -3.38 -3.70
N ALA A 27 -21.36 -4.40 -4.14
CA ALA A 27 -20.86 -5.43 -3.23
C ALA A 27 -19.89 -4.82 -2.20
N LEU A 28 -19.99 -5.27 -0.94
CA LEU A 28 -19.21 -4.75 0.17
C LEU A 28 -17.69 -4.83 -0.07
N ILE A 29 -17.25 -5.85 -0.82
CA ILE A 29 -15.82 -6.03 -1.15
C ILE A 29 -15.24 -4.86 -1.95
N PHE A 30 -15.99 -4.29 -2.89
CA PHE A 30 -15.56 -3.13 -3.68
C PHE A 30 -15.70 -1.81 -2.90
N LYS A 31 -16.62 -1.75 -1.93
CA LYS A 31 -16.76 -0.58 -1.06
C LYS A 31 -15.53 -0.43 -0.14
N TYR A 32 -15.04 -1.53 0.42
CA TYR A 32 -13.91 -1.52 1.35
C TYR A 32 -12.54 -1.69 0.69
N SER A 33 -12.49 -1.97 -0.61
CA SER A 33 -11.22 -2.18 -1.32
C SER A 33 -10.30 -0.96 -1.26
N PHE A 34 -10.84 0.26 -1.25
CA PHE A 34 -10.01 1.47 -1.08
C PHE A 34 -9.27 1.49 0.26
N MET A 35 -9.98 1.18 1.35
CA MET A 35 -9.39 1.14 2.68
C MET A 35 -8.31 0.06 2.76
N ILE A 36 -8.55 -1.10 2.13
CA ILE A 36 -7.57 -2.19 2.05
C ILE A 36 -6.33 -1.76 1.23
N GLY A 37 -6.52 -1.09 0.09
CA GLY A 37 -5.42 -0.57 -0.72
C GLY A 37 -4.55 0.44 0.03
N MET A 38 -5.19 1.37 0.75
CA MET A 38 -4.51 2.34 1.62
C MET A 38 -3.69 1.66 2.74
N LEU A 39 -4.20 0.57 3.32
CA LEU A 39 -3.47 -0.20 4.33
C LEU A 39 -2.18 -0.82 3.75
N PHE A 40 -2.22 -1.35 2.53
CA PHE A 40 -1.01 -1.88 1.89
C PHE A 40 0.05 -0.81 1.66
N TRP A 41 -0.33 0.37 1.15
CA TRP A 41 0.61 1.48 0.98
C TRP A 41 1.15 2.03 2.29
N LEU A 42 0.33 2.06 3.33
CA LEU A 42 0.77 2.48 4.66
C LEU A 42 1.83 1.54 5.22
N VAL A 43 1.63 0.22 5.10
CA VAL A 43 2.63 -0.79 5.49
C VAL A 43 3.93 -0.62 4.69
N ASP A 44 3.81 -0.38 3.38
CA ASP A 44 4.96 -0.15 2.50
C ASP A 44 5.80 1.05 2.98
N LEU A 45 5.13 2.16 3.28
CA LEU A 45 5.76 3.39 3.78
C LEU A 45 6.44 3.18 5.14
N PHE A 46 5.84 2.39 6.04
CA PHE A 46 6.47 2.02 7.32
C PHE A 46 7.75 1.20 7.12
N ILE A 47 7.73 0.24 6.18
CA ILE A 47 8.91 -0.58 5.87
C ILE A 47 10.02 0.28 5.29
N GLU A 48 9.72 1.17 4.35
CA GLU A 48 10.70 2.08 3.75
C GLU A 48 11.30 3.02 4.80
N MET A 49 10.46 3.60 5.67
CA MET A 49 10.90 4.46 6.77
C MET A 49 11.82 3.71 7.74
N TYR A 50 11.46 2.48 8.10
CA TYR A 50 12.27 1.65 8.99
C TYR A 50 13.64 1.32 8.38
N LEU A 51 13.67 0.92 7.12
CA LEU A 51 14.92 0.64 6.39
C LEU A 51 15.79 1.89 6.24
N TYR A 52 15.18 3.05 5.99
CA TYR A 52 15.88 4.32 5.91
C TYR A 52 16.54 4.68 7.24
N LEU A 53 15.82 4.53 8.36
CA LEU A 53 16.35 4.82 9.69
C LEU A 53 17.53 3.89 10.05
N ILE A 54 17.41 2.59 9.76
CA ILE A 54 18.52 1.64 9.96
C ILE A 54 19.74 2.06 9.16
N LYS A 55 19.57 2.32 7.85
CA LYS A 55 20.68 2.69 6.97
C LYS A 55 21.35 3.99 7.43
N LYS A 56 20.56 4.97 7.86
CA LYS A 56 21.05 6.25 8.38
C LYS A 56 21.86 6.09 9.67
N ASN A 57 21.43 5.20 10.57
CA ASN A 57 22.16 4.94 11.81
C ASN A 57 23.46 4.17 11.56
N ALA A 58 23.45 3.21 10.63
CA ALA A 58 24.65 2.48 10.24
C ALA A 58 25.75 3.39 9.63
N GLN A 59 25.36 4.44 8.88
CA GLN A 59 26.33 5.40 8.32
C GLN A 59 26.91 6.41 9.33
N LYS A 60 26.42 6.46 10.58
CA LYS A 60 26.94 7.36 11.62
C LYS A 60 27.99 6.73 12.51
N GLU A 61 28.21 5.42 12.41
CA GLU A 61 29.18 4.67 13.20
C GLU A 61 30.51 4.43 12.46
N ASP A 62 30.63 4.92 11.22
CA ASP A 62 31.88 5.04 10.43
C ASP A 62 32.41 6.49 10.46
#